data_AF-Q03390-F1
#
_entry.id   AF-Q03390-F1
#
_cell.length_a   1.000
_cell.length_b   1.000
_cell.length_c   1.000
_cell.angle_alpha   90.00
_cell.angle_beta   90.00
_cell.angle_gamma   90.00
#
_symmetry.space_group_name_H-M   'P 1'
#
loop_
_entity.id
_entity.type
_entity.pdbx_description
1 polymer ?
#
loop_
_entity_poly.entity_id
_entity_poly.type
_entity_poly.pdbx_seq_one_letter_code
_entity_poly.pdbx_strand_id
1 'polypeptide(L)'
;MNRIFGYGNKKSHDQLLQESNQSMNQAQQSLSNRISQLDTQIAQLNFQLQNIQKNLQRSNNKQPSLRKQALKILNKRKQLENMKDSLDSQSWSMTQAQLTNDNLQNTMITINALKQTNNAMKAQYGKINIDKLQDMQDEMLDLIEQGDELQEVLAMNNNSGELDDISDAELDAELDALAQEDFTLPTSENSLGNDMPSYLLGANAPPAFIDEEPNLDTEDKNKALESAQ
;
A
#
# COMPACT_ATOMS: atom_id res chain seq x y z
N MET A 1 -41.72 -4.88 -38.16
CA MET A 1 -41.88 -6.05 -37.28
C MET A 1 -40.78 -6.03 -36.23
N ASN A 2 -41.21 -6.13 -34.97
CA ASN A 2 -40.49 -6.61 -33.78
C ASN A 2 -39.17 -5.95 -33.35
N ARG A 3 -39.34 -4.92 -32.50
CA ARG A 3 -38.46 -4.64 -31.36
C ARG A 3 -38.94 -5.50 -30.17
N ILE A 4 -38.28 -6.60 -29.84
CA ILE A 4 -38.47 -7.42 -28.61
C ILE A 4 -37.33 -8.45 -28.61
N PHE A 5 -36.28 -8.44 -27.78
CA PHE A 5 -36.04 -7.99 -26.41
C PHE A 5 -34.56 -7.54 -26.27
N GLY A 6 -34.29 -6.47 -25.51
CA GLY A 6 -32.99 -6.33 -24.82
C GLY A 6 -31.98 -5.26 -25.25
N TYR A 7 -32.30 -4.29 -26.12
CA TYR A 7 -31.42 -3.15 -26.39
C TYR A 7 -31.56 -2.00 -25.36
N GLY A 8 -31.65 -2.33 -24.07
CA GLY A 8 -31.61 -1.35 -22.98
C GLY A 8 -30.20 -1.28 -22.42
N ASN A 9 -29.47 -0.20 -22.71
CA ASN A 9 -28.25 0.23 -22.03
C ASN A 9 -27.18 -0.85 -21.81
N LYS A 10 -26.34 -1.11 -22.83
CA LYS A 10 -25.06 -1.79 -22.59
C LYS A 10 -24.24 -0.91 -21.65
N LYS A 11 -24.15 -1.32 -20.39
CA LYS A 11 -23.33 -0.66 -19.37
C LYS A 11 -21.88 -0.58 -19.84
N SER A 12 -21.19 0.52 -19.55
CA SER A 12 -19.75 0.63 -19.84
C SER A 12 -18.98 -0.48 -19.12
N HIS A 13 -17.81 -0.88 -19.65
CA HIS A 13 -16.92 -1.83 -18.97
C HIS A 13 -16.63 -1.40 -17.52
N ASP A 14 -16.39 -0.10 -17.31
CA ASP A 14 -16.13 0.48 -15.98
C ASP A 14 -17.36 0.38 -15.07
N GLN A 15 -18.55 0.56 -15.64
CA GLN A 15 -19.80 0.46 -14.88
C GLN A 15 -20.08 -1.00 -14.47
N LEU A 16 -19.77 -1.97 -15.34
CA LEU A 16 -19.87 -3.40 -15.01
C LEU A 16 -18.89 -3.79 -13.90
N LEU A 17 -17.64 -3.29 -13.95
CA LEU A 17 -16.64 -3.49 -12.90
C LEU A 17 -17.09 -2.90 -11.56
N GLN A 18 -17.57 -1.66 -11.56
CA GLN A 18 -18.04 -0.99 -10.35
C GLN A 18 -19.22 -1.72 -9.71
N GLU A 19 -20.22 -2.12 -10.50
CA GLU A 19 -21.36 -2.89 -10.02
C GLU A 19 -20.94 -4.27 -9.48
N SER A 20 -19.99 -4.94 -10.16
CA SER A 20 -19.47 -6.23 -9.70
C SER A 20 -18.78 -6.09 -8.34
N ASN A 21 -17.95 -5.06 -8.16
CA ASN A 21 -17.29 -4.79 -6.88
C ASN A 21 -18.30 -4.48 -5.77
N GLN A 22 -19.32 -3.66 -6.07
CA GLN A 22 -20.38 -3.35 -5.11
C GLN A 22 -21.18 -4.60 -4.71
N SER A 23 -21.58 -5.42 -5.69
CA SER A 23 -22.29 -6.67 -5.44
C SER A 23 -21.45 -7.64 -4.61
N MET A 24 -20.15 -7.71 -4.89
CA MET A 24 -19.21 -8.55 -4.16
C MET A 24 -19.04 -8.10 -2.70
N ASN A 25 -18.90 -6.79 -2.45
CA ASN A 25 -18.85 -6.22 -1.11
C ASN A 25 -20.13 -6.50 -0.31
N GLN A 26 -21.30 -6.33 -0.93
CA GLN A 26 -22.60 -6.66 -0.30
C GLN A 26 -22.70 -8.14 0.05
N ALA A 27 -22.24 -9.02 -0.85
CA ALA A 27 -22.22 -10.46 -0.62
C ALA A 27 -21.27 -10.84 0.53
N GLN A 28 -20.08 -10.25 0.62
CA GLN A 28 -19.15 -10.46 1.74
C GLN A 28 -19.73 -10.02 3.09
N GLN A 29 -20.36 -8.84 3.13
CA GLN A 29 -21.05 -8.36 4.34
C GLN A 29 -22.18 -9.29 4.76
N SER A 30 -22.96 -9.78 3.79
CA SER A 30 -24.02 -10.76 4.04
C SER A 30 -23.47 -12.08 4.59
N LEU A 31 -22.38 -12.60 4.03
CA LEU A 31 -21.71 -13.80 4.51
C LEU A 31 -21.17 -13.63 5.93
N SER A 32 -20.45 -12.53 6.20
CA SER A 32 -19.93 -12.21 7.54
C SER A 32 -21.05 -12.13 8.58
N ASN A 33 -22.16 -11.45 8.25
CA ASN A 33 -23.33 -11.39 9.12
C ASN A 33 -23.93 -12.78 9.40
N ARG A 34 -24.02 -13.64 8.37
CA ARG A 34 -24.53 -15.02 8.54
C ARG A 34 -23.58 -15.88 9.38
N ILE A 35 -22.28 -15.77 9.18
CA ILE A 35 -21.26 -16.47 10.00
C ILE A 35 -21.39 -16.03 11.46
N SER A 36 -21.46 -14.73 11.74
CA SER A 36 -21.66 -14.19 13.09
C SER A 36 -22.95 -14.66 13.77
N GLN A 37 -24.05 -14.74 12.99
CA GLN A 37 -25.31 -15.32 13.47
C GLN A 37 -25.17 -16.80 13.81
N LEU A 38 -24.40 -17.57 13.03
CA LEU A 38 -24.14 -18.98 13.31
C LEU A 38 -23.27 -19.16 14.54
N ASP A 39 -22.21 -18.37 14.69
CA ASP A 39 -21.38 -18.38 15.89
C ASP A 39 -22.19 -18.10 17.15
N THR A 40 -23.08 -17.11 17.09
CA THR A 40 -23.99 -16.79 18.20
C THR A 40 -24.91 -17.97 18.54
N GLN A 41 -25.50 -18.62 17.53
CA GLN A 41 -26.36 -19.78 17.75
C GLN A 41 -25.57 -20.99 18.30
N ILE A 42 -24.37 -21.25 17.79
CA ILE A 42 -23.48 -22.31 18.28
C ILE A 42 -23.12 -22.05 19.74
N ALA A 43 -22.78 -20.81 20.11
CA ALA A 43 -22.49 -20.41 21.49
C ALA A 43 -23.70 -20.64 22.43
N GLN A 44 -24.92 -20.30 21.98
CA GLN A 44 -26.14 -20.57 22.74
C GLN A 44 -26.37 -22.07 22.95
N LEU A 45 -26.18 -22.90 21.93
CA LEU A 45 -26.30 -24.36 22.05
C LEU A 45 -25.23 -24.94 22.97
N ASN A 46 -24.00 -24.42 22.93
CA ASN A 46 -22.93 -24.80 23.84
C ASN A 46 -23.30 -24.51 25.30
N PHE A 47 -23.86 -23.34 25.58
CA PHE A 47 -24.34 -23.00 26.93
C PHE A 47 -25.46 -23.96 27.39
N GLN A 48 -26.41 -24.31 26.52
CA GLN A 48 -27.45 -25.29 26.83
C GLN A 48 -26.86 -26.67 27.14
N LEU A 49 -25.87 -27.13 26.34
CA LEU A 49 -25.18 -28.40 26.57
C LEU A 49 -24.45 -28.41 27.91
N GLN A 50 -23.76 -27.33 28.26
CA GLN A 50 -23.09 -27.19 29.56
C GLN A 50 -24.08 -27.28 30.73
N ASN A 51 -25.26 -26.66 30.62
CA ASN A 51 -26.30 -26.76 31.65
C ASN A 51 -26.85 -28.17 31.79
N ILE A 52 -27.11 -28.86 30.66
CA ILE A 52 -27.54 -30.27 30.68
C ILE A 52 -26.45 -31.16 31.29
N GLN A 53 -25.18 -30.92 30.95
CA GLN A 53 -24.05 -31.64 31.51
C GLN A 53 -24.00 -31.48 33.04
N LYS A 54 -24.09 -30.25 33.57
CA LYS A 54 -24.15 -30.00 35.02
C LYS A 54 -25.29 -30.78 35.69
N ASN A 55 -26.48 -30.80 35.09
CA ASN A 55 -27.64 -31.52 35.61
C ASN A 55 -27.46 -33.05 35.55
N LEU A 56 -26.84 -33.57 34.48
CA LEU A 56 -26.52 -34.98 34.36
C LEU A 56 -25.51 -35.42 35.42
N GLN A 57 -24.46 -34.63 35.68
CA GLN A 57 -23.47 -34.93 36.73
C GLN A 57 -24.13 -34.98 38.11
N ARG A 58 -25.01 -34.03 38.44
CA ARG A 58 -25.77 -34.04 39.71
C ARG A 58 -26.65 -35.28 39.89
N SER A 59 -27.13 -35.87 38.81
CA SER A 59 -27.95 -37.08 38.84
C SER A 59 -27.16 -38.37 38.61
N ASN A 60 -25.82 -38.37 38.72
CA ASN A 60 -24.97 -39.52 38.41
C ASN A 60 -25.26 -40.13 37.03
N ASN A 61 -25.57 -39.28 36.05
CA ASN A 61 -25.94 -39.65 34.68
C ASN A 61 -27.21 -40.52 34.55
N LYS A 62 -28.06 -40.64 35.56
CA LYS A 62 -29.27 -41.50 35.59
C LYS A 62 -30.54 -40.89 34.95
N GLN A 63 -30.42 -39.83 34.14
CA GLN A 63 -31.57 -39.14 33.52
C GLN A 63 -31.64 -39.39 32.00
N PRO A 64 -32.42 -40.37 31.52
CA PRO A 64 -32.52 -40.69 30.09
C PRO A 64 -33.16 -39.55 29.28
N SER A 65 -34.07 -38.76 29.87
CA SER A 65 -34.70 -37.60 29.23
C SER A 65 -33.67 -36.51 28.91
N LEU A 66 -32.81 -36.15 29.87
CA LEU A 66 -31.73 -35.17 29.68
C LEU A 66 -30.71 -35.64 28.63
N ARG A 67 -30.36 -36.93 28.62
CA ARG A 67 -29.48 -37.49 27.58
C ARG A 67 -30.10 -37.36 26.19
N LYS A 68 -31.40 -37.68 26.03
CA LYS A 68 -32.11 -37.50 24.75
C LYS A 68 -32.16 -36.04 24.31
N GLN A 69 -32.35 -35.11 25.23
CA GLN A 69 -32.31 -33.67 24.94
C GLN A 69 -30.92 -33.21 24.52
N ALA A 70 -29.87 -33.63 25.24
CA ALA A 70 -28.48 -33.34 24.89
C ALA A 70 -28.13 -33.81 23.48
N LEU A 71 -28.54 -35.02 23.11
CA LEU A 71 -28.31 -35.57 21.76
C LEU A 71 -28.96 -34.71 20.67
N LYS A 72 -30.19 -34.21 20.88
CA LYS A 72 -30.85 -33.32 19.91
C LYS A 72 -30.09 -31.99 19.74
N ILE A 73 -29.65 -31.39 20.85
CA ILE A 73 -28.91 -30.13 20.83
C ILE A 73 -27.54 -30.33 20.17
N LEU A 74 -26.85 -31.43 20.48
CA LEU A 74 -25.56 -31.77 19.88
C LEU A 74 -25.67 -31.96 18.37
N ASN A 75 -26.70 -32.67 17.90
CA ASN A 75 -26.97 -32.83 16.46
C ASN A 75 -27.23 -31.49 15.78
N LYS A 76 -28.05 -30.62 16.40
CA LYS A 76 -28.30 -29.27 15.90
C LYS A 76 -27.01 -28.46 15.83
N ARG A 77 -26.17 -28.49 16.88
CA ARG A 77 -24.89 -27.79 16.91
C ARG A 77 -23.98 -28.24 15.77
N LYS A 78 -23.81 -29.55 15.59
CA LYS A 78 -22.99 -30.12 14.51
C LYS A 78 -23.47 -29.67 13.12
N GLN A 79 -24.79 -29.59 12.92
CA GLN A 79 -25.34 -29.07 11.66
C GLN A 79 -25.01 -27.60 11.43
N LEU A 80 -25.07 -26.76 12.47
CA LEU A 80 -24.70 -25.35 12.38
C LEU A 80 -23.19 -25.17 12.14
N GLU A 81 -22.34 -25.96 12.80
CA GLU A 81 -20.89 -25.98 12.58
C GLU A 81 -20.56 -26.32 11.13
N ASN A 82 -21.13 -27.40 10.59
CA ASN A 82 -20.94 -27.77 9.18
C ASN A 82 -21.38 -26.65 8.20
N MET A 83 -22.47 -25.95 8.52
CA MET A 83 -22.94 -24.84 7.70
C MET A 83 -22.01 -23.63 7.80
N LYS A 84 -21.47 -23.35 8.99
CA LYS A 84 -20.48 -22.30 9.21
C LYS A 84 -19.21 -22.59 8.41
N ASP A 85 -18.65 -23.79 8.51
CA ASP A 85 -17.43 -24.18 7.80
C ASP A 85 -17.58 -24.01 6.28
N SER A 86 -18.77 -24.33 5.74
CA SER A 86 -19.11 -24.09 4.34
C SER A 86 -19.14 -22.60 3.96
N LEU A 87 -19.74 -21.76 4.81
CA LEU A 87 -19.76 -20.30 4.60
C LEU A 87 -18.38 -19.67 4.76
N ASP A 88 -17.55 -20.16 5.68
CA ASP A 88 -16.17 -19.70 5.87
C ASP A 88 -15.32 -20.00 4.63
N SER A 89 -15.43 -21.22 4.07
CA SER A 89 -14.77 -21.58 2.81
C SER A 89 -15.22 -20.70 1.63
N GLN A 90 -16.52 -20.39 1.55
CA GLN A 90 -17.06 -19.46 0.57
C GLN A 90 -16.52 -18.04 0.77
N SER A 91 -16.48 -17.56 2.02
CA SER A 91 -15.94 -16.25 2.38
C SER A 91 -14.48 -16.14 1.99
N TRP A 92 -13.66 -17.15 2.30
CA TRP A 92 -12.24 -17.17 1.92
C TRP A 92 -12.05 -17.12 0.40
N SER A 93 -12.82 -17.92 -0.35
CA SER A 93 -12.77 -17.92 -1.82
C SER A 93 -13.11 -16.54 -2.39
N MET A 94 -14.08 -15.85 -1.79
CA MET A 94 -14.44 -14.48 -2.18
C MET A 94 -13.36 -13.46 -1.82
N THR A 95 -12.77 -13.56 -0.63
CA THR A 95 -11.66 -12.67 -0.23
C THR A 95 -10.47 -12.84 -1.17
N GLN A 96 -10.11 -14.06 -1.56
CA GLN A 96 -9.04 -14.32 -2.52
C GLN A 96 -9.33 -13.71 -3.90
N ALA A 97 -10.58 -13.81 -4.36
CA ALA A 97 -11.00 -13.16 -5.61
C ALA A 97 -10.91 -11.63 -5.50
N GLN A 98 -11.24 -11.05 -4.34
CA GLN A 98 -11.15 -9.60 -4.12
C GLN A 98 -9.70 -9.13 -4.18
N LEU A 99 -8.80 -9.80 -3.47
CA LEU A 99 -7.36 -9.46 -3.47
C LEU A 99 -6.78 -9.50 -4.89
N THR A 100 -7.19 -10.50 -5.67
CA THR A 100 -6.76 -10.60 -7.08
C THR A 100 -7.29 -9.43 -7.90
N ASN A 101 -8.57 -9.09 -7.74
CA ASN A 101 -9.19 -7.97 -8.43
C ASN A 101 -8.54 -6.63 -8.02
N ASP A 102 -8.28 -6.40 -6.74
CA ASP A 102 -7.62 -5.20 -6.23
C ASP A 102 -6.21 -5.06 -6.79
N ASN A 103 -5.45 -6.16 -6.85
CA ASN A 103 -4.12 -6.17 -7.47
C ASN A 103 -4.19 -5.83 -8.97
N LEU A 104 -5.18 -6.37 -9.69
CA LEU A 104 -5.39 -6.03 -11.10
C LEU A 104 -5.76 -4.54 -11.29
N GLN A 105 -6.59 -3.98 -10.41
CA GLN A 105 -6.92 -2.55 -10.44
C GLN A 105 -5.69 -1.67 -10.15
N ASN A 106 -4.90 -2.00 -9.13
CA ASN A 106 -3.66 -1.29 -8.80
C ASN A 106 -2.64 -1.36 -9.95
N THR A 107 -2.53 -2.53 -10.59
CA THR A 107 -1.68 -2.71 -11.78
C THR A 107 -2.19 -1.85 -12.94
N MET A 108 -3.50 -1.79 -13.17
CA MET A 108 -4.09 -0.95 -14.22
C MET A 108 -3.86 0.54 -13.97
N ILE A 109 -3.98 1.00 -12.72
CA ILE A 109 -3.66 2.38 -12.31
C ILE A 109 -2.19 2.68 -12.60
N THR A 110 -1.28 1.78 -12.21
CA THR A 110 0.16 1.90 -12.49
C THR A 110 0.42 1.99 -13.99
N ILE A 111 -0.18 1.12 -14.80
CA ILE A 111 -0.05 1.15 -16.26
C ILE A 111 -0.57 2.47 -16.85
N ASN A 112 -1.70 2.99 -16.35
CA ASN A 112 -2.25 4.26 -16.82
C ASN A 112 -1.33 5.44 -16.45
N ALA A 113 -0.79 5.44 -15.23
CA ALA A 113 0.20 6.43 -14.78
C ALA A 113 1.48 6.38 -15.64
N LEU A 114 1.99 5.18 -15.93
CA LEU A 114 3.14 4.99 -16.82
C LEU A 114 2.85 5.43 -18.25
N LYS A 115 1.65 5.16 -18.78
CA LYS A 115 1.23 5.65 -20.11
C LYS A 115 1.19 7.17 -20.15
N GLN A 116 0.63 7.81 -19.13
CA GLN A 116 0.58 9.26 -19.03
C GLN A 116 1.98 9.85 -18.93
N THR A 117 2.84 9.26 -18.09
CA THR A 117 4.25 9.65 -17.94
C THR A 117 5.01 9.50 -19.26
N ASN A 118 4.84 8.38 -19.97
CA ASN A 118 5.45 8.13 -21.27
C ASN A 118 4.96 9.14 -22.33
N ASN A 119 3.68 9.50 -22.34
CA ASN A 119 3.15 10.52 -23.26
C ASN A 119 3.73 11.91 -22.95
N ALA A 120 3.85 12.28 -21.67
CA ALA A 120 4.48 13.52 -21.24
C ALA A 120 5.98 13.54 -21.64
N MET A 121 6.69 12.44 -21.40
CA MET A 121 8.09 12.26 -21.80
C MET A 121 8.24 12.35 -23.32
N LYS A 122 7.40 11.68 -24.12
CA LYS A 122 7.40 11.81 -25.60
C LYS A 122 7.16 13.25 -26.06
N ALA A 123 6.24 13.97 -25.43
CA ALA A 123 5.99 15.37 -25.75
C ALA A 123 7.17 16.27 -25.36
N GLN A 124 7.90 15.95 -24.29
CA GLN A 124 9.15 16.62 -23.93
C GLN A 124 10.27 16.29 -24.93
N TYR A 125 10.49 15.00 -25.25
CA TYR A 125 11.47 14.56 -26.25
C TYR A 125 11.22 15.17 -27.63
N GLY A 126 9.96 15.27 -28.06
CA GLY A 126 9.61 15.92 -29.34
C GLY A 126 9.95 17.41 -29.39
N LYS A 127 10.18 18.07 -28.24
CA LYS A 127 10.65 19.47 -28.16
C LYS A 127 12.18 19.56 -28.14
N ILE A 128 12.89 18.46 -27.90
CA ILE A 128 14.35 18.43 -27.95
C ILE A 128 14.74 18.44 -29.43
N ASN A 129 15.30 19.56 -29.89
CA ASN A 129 15.92 19.61 -31.21
C ASN A 129 17.18 18.75 -31.15
N ILE A 130 17.22 17.65 -31.91
CA ILE A 130 18.39 16.76 -31.98
C ILE A 130 19.64 17.53 -32.39
N ASP A 131 19.52 18.51 -33.30
CA ASP A 131 20.64 19.34 -33.74
C ASP A 131 21.24 20.15 -32.56
N LYS A 132 20.39 20.77 -31.73
CA LYS A 132 20.85 21.46 -30.52
C LYS A 132 21.39 20.51 -29.45
N LEU A 133 20.91 19.25 -29.43
CA LEU A 133 21.42 18.22 -28.54
C LEU A 133 22.82 17.79 -28.96
N GLN A 134 23.13 17.75 -30.25
CA GLN A 134 24.49 17.54 -30.75
C GLN A 134 25.40 18.70 -30.35
N ASP A 135 24.98 19.94 -30.59
CA ASP A 135 25.75 21.12 -30.17
C ASP A 135 26.01 21.12 -28.65
N MET A 136 24.99 20.78 -27.84
CA MET A 136 25.15 20.62 -26.39
C MET A 136 25.99 19.40 -25.99
N GLN A 137 25.94 18.30 -26.73
CA GLN A 137 26.78 17.13 -26.46
C GLN A 137 28.24 17.48 -26.71
N ASP A 138 28.52 18.20 -27.79
CA ASP A 138 29.85 18.69 -28.12
C ASP A 138 30.33 19.66 -27.04
N GLU A 139 29.52 20.65 -26.63
CA GLU A 139 29.83 21.55 -25.50
C GLU A 139 30.01 20.80 -24.17
N MET A 140 29.22 19.74 -23.92
CA MET A 140 29.35 18.92 -22.71
C MET A 140 30.60 18.06 -22.75
N LEU A 141 31.00 17.52 -23.90
CA LEU A 141 32.27 16.83 -24.06
C LEU A 141 33.44 17.78 -23.80
N ASP A 142 33.36 19.01 -24.31
CA ASP A 142 34.34 20.06 -24.02
C ASP A 142 34.37 20.41 -22.52
N LEU A 143 33.21 20.43 -21.86
CA LEU A 143 33.10 20.68 -20.41
C LEU A 143 33.50 19.49 -19.55
N ILE A 144 33.28 18.25 -20.00
CA ILE A 144 33.79 17.04 -19.34
C ILE A 144 35.30 16.99 -19.51
N GLU A 145 35.85 17.31 -20.68
CA GLU A 145 37.30 17.39 -20.87
C GLU A 145 37.90 18.48 -19.97
N GLN A 146 37.31 19.67 -19.91
CA GLN A 146 37.71 20.73 -18.97
C GLN A 146 37.48 20.33 -17.50
N GLY A 147 36.42 19.58 -17.24
CA GLY A 147 36.02 19.11 -15.92
C GLY A 147 36.93 18.00 -15.42
N ASP A 148 37.36 17.08 -16.29
CA ASP A 148 38.37 16.06 -16.05
C ASP A 148 39.75 16.71 -15.93
N GLU A 149 40.07 17.72 -16.73
CA GLU A 149 41.27 18.55 -16.55
C GLU A 149 41.23 19.27 -15.19
N LEU A 150 40.09 19.85 -14.81
CA LEU A 150 39.92 20.50 -13.51
C LEU A 150 39.92 19.48 -12.36
N GLN A 151 39.28 18.33 -12.52
CA GLN A 151 39.25 17.23 -11.56
C GLN A 151 40.65 16.61 -11.44
N GLU A 152 41.45 16.54 -12.51
CA GLU A 152 42.85 16.12 -12.49
C GLU A 152 43.72 17.18 -11.81
N VAL A 153 43.51 18.48 -12.07
CA VAL A 153 44.18 19.58 -11.38
C VAL A 153 43.79 19.64 -9.90
N LEU A 154 42.52 19.42 -9.58
CA LEU A 154 42.00 19.38 -8.21
C LEU A 154 42.35 18.06 -7.51
N ALA A 155 42.47 16.92 -8.20
CA ALA A 155 42.91 15.63 -7.63
C ALA A 155 44.44 15.60 -7.46
N MET A 156 45.20 16.25 -8.35
CA MET A 156 46.60 16.60 -8.09
C MET A 156 46.72 17.41 -6.79
N ASN A 157 45.71 18.21 -6.44
CA ASN A 157 45.69 19.03 -5.22
C ASN A 157 44.99 18.37 -4.01
N ASN A 158 44.05 17.45 -4.24
CA ASN A 158 43.17 16.82 -3.24
C ASN A 158 43.26 15.29 -3.27
N ASN A 159 44.45 14.75 -3.53
CA ASN A 159 44.82 13.36 -3.19
C ASN A 159 44.75 13.19 -1.67
N SER A 160 43.55 13.16 -1.08
CA SER A 160 43.31 12.95 0.34
C SER A 160 41.83 12.63 0.53
N GLY A 161 41.51 11.35 0.70
CA GLY A 161 40.19 10.92 1.14
C GLY A 161 39.74 9.65 0.46
N GLU A 162 40.53 8.58 0.60
CA GLU A 162 39.99 7.23 0.54
C GLU A 162 38.78 7.19 1.48
N LEU A 163 37.60 6.94 0.94
CA LEU A 163 36.41 6.68 1.72
C LEU A 163 36.67 5.34 2.42
N ASP A 164 37.12 5.41 3.67
CA ASP A 164 37.38 4.24 4.49
C ASP A 164 36.13 3.34 4.47
N ASP A 165 36.35 2.08 4.10
CA ASP A 165 35.36 1.03 4.31
C ASP A 165 34.91 1.07 5.79
N ILE A 166 33.61 0.92 6.02
CA ILE A 166 33.05 0.80 7.37
C ILE A 166 33.76 -0.37 8.05
N SER A 167 34.54 -0.07 9.10
CA SER A 167 35.28 -1.12 9.81
C SER A 167 34.30 -2.09 10.45
N ASP A 168 34.66 -3.38 10.54
CA ASP A 168 33.83 -4.41 11.19
C ASP A 168 33.39 -3.98 12.61
N ALA A 169 34.22 -3.19 13.31
CA ALA A 169 33.89 -2.67 14.64
C ALA A 169 32.75 -1.63 14.64
N GLU A 170 32.60 -0.85 13.56
CA GLU A 170 31.51 0.11 13.39
C GLU A 170 30.23 -0.58 12.91
N LEU A 171 30.36 -1.60 12.04
CA LEU A 171 29.26 -2.49 11.70
C LEU A 171 28.74 -3.25 12.91
N ASP A 172 29.63 -3.80 13.73
CA ASP A 172 29.30 -4.53 14.96
C ASP A 172 28.62 -3.60 15.98
N ALA A 173 29.06 -2.35 16.10
CA ALA A 173 28.42 -1.37 16.97
C ALA A 173 26.98 -1.02 16.53
N GLU A 174 26.74 -0.88 15.22
CA GLU A 174 25.40 -0.67 14.65
C GLU A 174 24.50 -1.91 14.84
N LEU A 175 25.05 -3.11 14.64
CA LEU A 175 24.32 -4.37 14.86
C LEU A 175 23.98 -4.57 16.34
N ASP A 176 24.89 -4.26 17.26
CA ASP A 176 24.66 -4.32 18.70
C ASP A 176 23.60 -3.30 19.15
N ALA A 177 23.64 -2.08 18.60
CA ALA A 177 22.62 -1.06 18.86
C ALA A 177 21.22 -1.52 18.40
N LEU A 178 21.12 -2.15 17.22
CA LEU A 178 19.87 -2.74 16.72
C LEU A 178 19.37 -3.93 17.56
N ALA A 179 20.28 -4.73 18.11
CA ALA A 179 19.92 -5.85 18.99
C ALA A 179 19.46 -5.39 20.38
N GLN A 180 19.95 -4.24 20.85
CA GLN A 180 19.58 -3.63 22.12
C GLN A 180 18.20 -2.95 22.06
N GLU A 181 17.74 -2.55 20.88
CA GLU A 181 16.37 -2.10 20.64
C GLU A 181 15.43 -3.31 20.76
N ASP A 182 14.97 -3.56 21.99
CA ASP A 182 14.05 -4.65 22.31
C ASP A 182 12.77 -4.52 21.46
N PHE A 183 12.70 -5.27 20.36
CA PHE A 183 11.57 -5.34 19.43
C PHE A 183 10.34 -6.04 20.04
N THR A 184 10.23 -6.08 21.38
CA THR A 184 9.03 -6.52 22.08
C THR A 184 7.96 -5.45 22.03
N LEU A 185 7.46 -5.14 20.81
CA LEU A 185 6.26 -4.34 20.53
C LEU A 185 5.22 -4.44 21.68
N PRO A 186 5.19 -3.52 22.67
CA PRO A 186 4.15 -3.49 23.65
C PRO A 186 3.09 -2.58 23.06
N THR A 187 2.04 -3.24 22.55
CA THR A 187 0.72 -2.64 22.34
C THR A 187 0.40 -1.61 23.42
N SER A 188 -0.08 -0.46 22.96
CA SER A 188 -0.83 0.58 23.66
C SER A 188 -0.09 1.88 23.98
N GLU A 189 -0.60 2.91 23.31
CA GLU A 189 -0.87 4.23 23.88
C GLU A 189 0.35 5.12 24.12
N ASN A 190 0.99 5.57 23.04
CA ASN A 190 0.96 6.98 22.62
C ASN A 190 2.19 7.34 21.77
N SER A 191 1.92 7.92 20.61
CA SER A 191 2.86 8.65 19.75
C SER A 191 3.70 7.86 18.74
N LEU A 192 3.05 7.31 17.72
CA LEU A 192 3.60 7.30 16.35
C LEU A 192 2.65 8.07 15.43
N GLY A 193 2.51 9.35 15.74
CA GLY A 193 2.03 10.32 14.77
C GLY A 193 3.16 10.58 13.77
N ASN A 194 2.95 10.14 12.53
CA ASN A 194 3.51 10.70 11.29
C ASN A 194 4.99 10.52 10.88
N ASP A 195 5.85 9.80 11.59
CA ASP A 195 7.21 9.52 11.08
C ASP A 195 7.24 8.23 10.24
N MET A 196 6.65 8.27 9.05
CA MET A 196 6.97 7.32 8.00
C MET A 196 8.40 7.59 7.50
N PRO A 197 9.28 6.59 7.42
CA PRO A 197 10.68 6.82 7.11
C PRO A 197 10.88 7.35 5.68
N SER A 198 11.88 8.21 5.51
CA SER A 198 12.04 9.06 4.31
C SER A 198 12.29 8.29 3.01
N TYR A 199 12.68 7.02 3.03
CA TYR A 199 12.73 6.19 1.81
C TYR A 199 11.33 5.83 1.30
N LEU A 200 10.30 5.84 2.16
CA LEU A 200 8.89 5.78 1.75
C LEU A 200 8.35 7.15 1.32
N LEU A 201 8.97 8.26 1.73
CA LEU A 201 8.64 9.61 1.27
C LEU A 201 9.47 10.08 0.06
N GLY A 202 10.55 9.37 -0.27
CA GLY A 202 11.64 9.88 -1.11
C GLY A 202 11.79 9.25 -2.49
N ALA A 203 10.89 8.36 -2.91
CA ALA A 203 10.91 7.89 -4.30
C ALA A 203 10.36 8.94 -5.30
N ASN A 204 9.75 10.04 -4.84
CA ASN A 204 9.22 11.10 -5.71
C ASN A 204 9.23 12.51 -5.07
N ALA A 205 10.07 12.78 -4.06
CA ALA A 205 10.41 14.18 -3.77
C ALA A 205 11.49 14.60 -4.78
N PRO A 206 11.18 15.50 -5.75
CA PRO A 206 12.20 15.99 -6.65
C PRO A 206 13.29 16.70 -5.83
N PRO A 207 14.57 16.61 -6.23
CA PRO A 207 15.68 17.19 -5.47
C PRO A 207 15.44 18.69 -5.24
N ALA A 208 15.71 19.16 -4.02
CA ALA A 208 15.58 20.55 -3.61
C ALA A 208 16.68 21.45 -4.21
N PHE A 209 16.82 21.42 -5.53
CA PHE A 209 17.73 22.26 -6.33
C PHE A 209 16.95 23.06 -7.38
N ILE A 210 15.80 23.61 -6.98
CA ILE A 210 15.32 24.84 -7.62
C ILE A 210 15.64 25.91 -6.58
N ASP A 211 16.88 26.41 -6.64
CA ASP A 211 17.26 27.65 -5.96
C ASP A 211 16.18 28.68 -6.28
N GLU A 212 15.66 29.32 -5.23
CA GLU A 212 14.62 30.35 -5.34
C GLU A 212 14.96 31.30 -6.50
N GLU A 213 14.06 31.39 -7.48
CA GLU A 213 14.25 32.23 -8.66
C GLU A 213 14.63 33.65 -8.21
N PRO A 214 15.66 34.25 -8.83
CA PRO A 214 16.21 35.50 -8.36
C PRO A 214 15.15 36.58 -8.50
N ASN A 215 14.84 37.23 -7.37
CA ASN A 215 13.98 38.41 -7.29
C ASN A 215 14.64 39.56 -8.08
N LEU A 216 14.40 39.57 -9.38
CA LEU A 216 14.85 40.58 -10.33
C LEU A 216 13.63 41.28 -10.92
N ASP A 217 12.81 41.89 -10.07
CA ASP A 217 11.87 42.94 -10.48
C ASP A 217 11.61 43.90 -9.30
N THR A 218 12.68 44.46 -8.73
CA THR A 218 12.61 45.86 -8.29
C THR A 218 13.26 46.70 -9.38
N GLU A 219 12.41 47.08 -10.32
CA GLU A 219 12.57 48.09 -11.34
C GLU A 219 13.59 49.18 -11.00
N ASP A 220 14.49 49.41 -11.96
CA ASP A 220 14.86 50.73 -12.47
C ASP A 220 14.87 51.90 -11.49
N LYS A 221 16.09 52.27 -11.06
CA LYS A 221 16.67 53.59 -11.33
C LYS A 221 18.08 53.64 -10.75
N ASN A 222 19.03 53.20 -11.58
CA ASN A 222 20.39 53.73 -11.50
C ASN A 222 20.32 55.25 -11.38
N LYS A 223 20.68 55.76 -10.20
CA LYS A 223 21.88 56.60 -9.97
C LYS A 223 22.43 57.32 -11.21
N ALA A 224 21.57 57.98 -11.97
CA ALA A 224 21.96 59.09 -12.80
C ALA A 224 21.88 60.35 -11.93
N LEU A 225 23.06 60.93 -11.70
CA LEU A 225 23.28 62.32 -11.31
C LEU A 225 23.19 62.65 -9.80
N GLU A 226 24.06 62.01 -9.01
CA GLU A 226 24.56 62.61 -7.77
C GLU A 226 26.09 62.75 -7.85
N SER A 227 26.53 63.56 -8.83
CA SER A 227 27.90 64.08 -8.91
C SER A 227 27.89 65.37 -9.72
N ALA A 228 27.35 66.43 -9.11
CA ALA A 228 27.63 67.83 -9.42
C ALA A 228 27.28 68.65 -8.18
N GLN A 229 28.16 68.58 -7.17
CA GLN A 229 28.38 69.70 -6.26
C GLN A 229 29.14 70.80 -7.02
#